data_AF-A0A497E0B7-F1
#
_entry.id   AF-A0A497E0B7-F1
#
_cell.length_a   1.000
_cell.length_b   1.000
_cell.length_c   1.000
_cell.angle_alpha   90.00
_cell.angle_beta   90.00
_cell.angle_gamma   90.00
#
_symmetry.space_group_name_H-M   'P 1'
#
loop_
_entity.id
_entity.type
_entity.pdbx_description
1 polymer ?
#
loop_
_entity_poly.entity_id
_entity_poly.type
_entity_poly.pdbx_seq_one_letter_code
_entity_poly.pdbx_strand_id
1 'polypeptide(L)'
;MRKKIGLIILVLSLVGPGLVASKDDLWKDGLTKIRVMTEFIQKQYHQPVSLKKLEEAAIKGMLRTLDPHSYFLDPRGFSRLTEEYKGKYYGLGIMIQKQGEKLVVITPLEGTPAWRLGIQPGDVISHINGESTKPLSSYEAMQRLRGKKGTSVTITIVREGLDKPFDLTIERAEIPLNSVRYAFMLSPDVGYIFINNFAETTTREFEEKMKMLTKKGLRKL
;
A
#
# COMPACT_ATOMS: atom_id res chain seq x y z
N MET A 1 -50.03 -81.57 -9.43
CA MET A 1 -49.73 -81.05 -10.78
C MET A 1 -49.46 -79.55 -10.70
N ARG A 2 -48.36 -79.10 -11.30
CA ARG A 2 -47.83 -77.72 -11.30
C ARG A 2 -48.78 -76.73 -12.03
N LYS A 3 -48.81 -75.44 -11.62
CA LYS A 3 -48.27 -74.29 -12.39
C LYS A 3 -48.80 -72.90 -11.94
N LYS A 4 -47.83 -71.98 -11.73
CA LYS A 4 -47.80 -70.53 -12.05
C LYS A 4 -48.73 -69.63 -11.21
N ILE A 5 -48.42 -68.39 -10.84
CA ILE A 5 -47.78 -67.28 -11.56
C ILE A 5 -47.14 -66.35 -10.51
N GLY A 6 -45.83 -66.08 -10.62
CA GLY A 6 -45.19 -64.96 -9.94
C GLY A 6 -45.29 -63.73 -10.83
N LEU A 7 -46.03 -62.71 -10.39
CA LEU A 7 -46.11 -61.41 -11.04
C LEU A 7 -45.03 -60.49 -10.46
N ILE A 8 -44.04 -60.18 -11.30
CA ILE A 8 -43.12 -59.05 -11.17
C ILE A 8 -43.80 -57.84 -11.80
N ILE A 9 -43.79 -56.70 -11.11
CA ILE A 9 -43.90 -55.27 -11.54
C ILE A 9 -44.36 -54.50 -10.28
N LEU A 10 -43.92 -53.30 -9.90
CA LEU A 10 -42.80 -52.41 -10.22
C LEU A 10 -43.07 -51.18 -9.32
N VAL A 11 -42.09 -50.81 -8.49
CA VAL A 11 -41.67 -49.45 -8.07
C VAL A 11 -42.75 -48.40 -7.73
N LEU A 12 -42.67 -47.89 -6.49
CA LEU A 12 -42.59 -46.46 -6.09
C LEU A 12 -42.70 -46.47 -4.55
N SER A 13 -41.86 -45.87 -3.72
CA SER A 13 -40.87 -44.82 -3.88
C SER A 13 -40.01 -44.82 -2.60
N LEU A 14 -38.78 -45.34 -2.66
CA LEU A 14 -37.81 -45.01 -1.62
C LEU A 14 -37.15 -43.70 -2.04
N VAL A 15 -37.77 -42.60 -1.60
CA VAL A 15 -37.07 -41.34 -1.36
C VAL A 15 -36.02 -41.66 -0.29
N GLY A 16 -34.83 -42.05 -0.73
CA GLY A 16 -33.68 -42.20 0.16
C GLY A 16 -33.27 -40.81 0.67
N PRO A 17 -33.09 -40.61 1.98
CA PRO A 17 -32.53 -39.39 2.53
C PRO A 17 -31.02 -39.40 2.25
N GLY A 18 -30.62 -39.14 1.00
CA GLY A 18 -29.24 -39.29 0.53
C GLY A 18 -28.72 -38.12 -0.30
N LEU A 19 -29.42 -36.99 -0.33
CA LEU A 19 -29.03 -35.79 -1.07
C LEU A 19 -29.17 -34.54 -0.19
N VAL A 20 -28.47 -34.54 0.93
CA VAL A 20 -28.05 -33.29 1.57
C VAL A 20 -26.54 -33.28 1.43
N ALA A 21 -26.04 -32.68 0.35
CA ALA A 21 -24.61 -32.43 0.18
C ALA A 21 -24.12 -31.67 1.42
N SER A 22 -23.15 -32.24 2.12
CA SER A 22 -22.54 -31.57 3.26
C SER A 22 -21.92 -30.25 2.79
N LYS A 23 -21.96 -29.21 3.63
CA LYS A 23 -21.24 -27.95 3.34
C LYS A 23 -19.74 -28.21 3.08
N ASP A 24 -19.18 -29.25 3.68
CA ASP A 24 -17.80 -29.67 3.47
C ASP A 24 -17.55 -30.16 2.04
N ASP A 25 -18.53 -30.79 1.41
CA ASP A 25 -18.42 -31.27 0.03
C ASP A 25 -18.50 -30.10 -0.96
N LEU A 26 -19.40 -29.14 -0.72
CA LEU A 26 -19.52 -27.93 -1.55
C LEU A 26 -18.26 -27.06 -1.52
N TRP A 27 -17.62 -26.92 -0.35
CA TRP A 27 -16.40 -26.15 -0.22
C TRP A 27 -15.22 -26.83 -0.92
N LYS A 28 -15.07 -28.16 -0.76
CA LYS A 28 -14.04 -28.95 -1.45
C LYS A 28 -14.21 -28.87 -2.98
N ASP A 29 -15.44 -28.95 -3.49
CA ASP A 29 -15.73 -28.79 -4.90
C ASP A 29 -15.37 -27.39 -5.41
N GLY A 30 -15.69 -26.36 -4.62
CA GLY A 30 -15.31 -24.97 -4.92
C GLY A 30 -13.80 -24.78 -5.02
N LEU A 31 -13.03 -25.29 -4.05
CA LEU A 31 -11.57 -25.26 -4.09
C LEU A 31 -11.00 -26.04 -5.29
N THR A 32 -11.61 -27.16 -5.64
CA THR A 32 -11.21 -27.96 -6.80
C THR A 32 -11.43 -27.17 -8.10
N LYS A 33 -12.58 -26.49 -8.24
CA LYS A 33 -12.86 -25.62 -9.41
C LYS A 33 -11.84 -24.49 -9.53
N ILE A 34 -11.51 -23.82 -8.42
CA ILE A 34 -10.50 -22.74 -8.40
C ILE A 34 -9.14 -23.29 -8.86
N ARG A 35 -8.72 -24.45 -8.34
CA ARG A 35 -7.46 -25.10 -8.74
C ARG A 35 -7.44 -25.41 -10.23
N VAL A 36 -8.45 -26.10 -10.74
CA VAL A 36 -8.53 -26.51 -12.15
C VAL A 36 -8.52 -25.29 -13.08
N MET A 37 -9.26 -24.24 -12.74
CA MET A 37 -9.25 -22.99 -13.52
C MET A 37 -7.90 -22.28 -13.48
N THR A 38 -7.24 -22.26 -12.34
CA THR A 38 -5.89 -21.68 -12.20
C THR A 38 -4.88 -22.43 -13.08
N GLU A 39 -4.88 -23.77 -13.03
CA GLU A 39 -4.02 -24.60 -13.87
C GLU A 39 -4.33 -24.43 -15.37
N PHE A 40 -5.60 -24.36 -15.73
CA PHE A 40 -6.04 -24.12 -17.11
C PHE A 40 -5.53 -22.78 -17.63
N ILE A 41 -5.70 -21.70 -16.86
CA ILE A 41 -5.19 -20.37 -17.22
C ILE A 41 -3.67 -20.39 -17.38
N GLN A 42 -2.94 -20.99 -16.44
CA GLN A 42 -1.47 -21.03 -16.53
C GLN A 42 -0.96 -21.79 -17.76
N LYS A 43 -1.66 -22.85 -18.18
CA LYS A 43 -1.25 -23.70 -19.31
C LYS A 43 -1.71 -23.16 -20.68
N GLN A 44 -2.89 -22.56 -20.73
CA GLN A 44 -3.57 -22.22 -21.99
C GLN A 44 -3.52 -20.73 -22.34
N TYR A 45 -3.16 -19.86 -21.39
CA TYR A 45 -3.06 -18.43 -21.68
C TYR A 45 -1.84 -18.13 -22.54
N HIS A 46 -2.01 -17.22 -23.51
CA HIS A 46 -0.98 -16.87 -24.49
C HIS A 46 0.30 -16.24 -23.88
N GLN A 47 0.26 -15.81 -22.62
CA GLN A 47 1.40 -15.26 -21.89
C GLN A 47 1.57 -15.95 -20.53
N PRO A 48 2.81 -16.02 -19.99
CA PRO A 48 3.03 -16.53 -18.64
C PRO A 48 2.25 -15.74 -17.58
N VAL A 49 1.47 -16.45 -16.75
CA VAL A 49 0.69 -15.84 -15.66
C VAL A 49 1.25 -16.26 -14.30
N SER A 50 1.55 -15.26 -13.46
CA SER A 50 2.03 -15.46 -12.08
C SER A 50 0.95 -16.07 -11.19
N LEU A 51 1.23 -17.22 -10.57
CA LEU A 51 0.32 -17.86 -9.61
C LEU A 51 -0.11 -16.90 -8.49
N LYS A 52 0.83 -16.15 -7.93
CA LYS A 52 0.55 -15.14 -6.90
C LYS A 52 -0.47 -14.08 -7.33
N LYS A 53 -0.45 -13.67 -8.60
CA LYS A 53 -1.41 -12.67 -9.11
C LYS A 53 -2.81 -13.28 -9.21
N LEU A 54 -2.91 -14.55 -9.62
CA LEU A 54 -4.18 -15.28 -9.68
C LEU A 54 -4.77 -15.50 -8.28
N GLU A 55 -3.92 -15.88 -7.32
CA GLU A 55 -4.30 -16.02 -5.91
C GLU A 55 -4.85 -14.70 -5.34
N GLU A 56 -4.09 -13.60 -5.46
CA GLU A 56 -4.53 -12.28 -4.99
C GLU A 56 -5.84 -11.82 -5.67
N ALA A 57 -5.99 -12.11 -6.96
CA ALA A 57 -7.20 -11.79 -7.71
C ALA A 57 -8.41 -12.61 -7.24
N ALA A 58 -8.22 -13.91 -6.95
CA ALA A 58 -9.28 -14.77 -6.42
C ALA A 58 -9.75 -14.29 -5.05
N ILE A 59 -8.81 -13.97 -4.13
CA ILE A 59 -9.14 -13.42 -2.81
C ILE A 59 -9.90 -12.09 -2.94
N LYS A 60 -9.41 -11.16 -3.77
CA LYS A 60 -10.10 -9.88 -4.03
C LYS A 60 -11.49 -10.08 -4.63
N GLY A 61 -11.65 -11.07 -5.50
CA GLY A 61 -12.94 -11.44 -6.10
C GLY A 61 -13.94 -11.93 -5.05
N MET A 62 -13.50 -12.80 -4.13
CA MET A 62 -14.35 -13.29 -3.03
C MET A 62 -14.75 -12.16 -2.08
N LEU A 63 -13.84 -11.27 -1.69
CA LEU A 63 -14.15 -10.19 -0.75
C LEU A 63 -15.13 -9.15 -1.32
N ARG A 64 -15.11 -8.93 -2.65
CA ARG A 64 -16.05 -8.03 -3.33
C ARG A 64 -17.52 -8.46 -3.19
N THR A 65 -17.80 -9.73 -2.87
CA THR A 65 -19.18 -10.21 -2.69
C THR A 65 -19.71 -9.99 -1.28
N LEU A 66 -18.87 -9.53 -0.34
CA LEU A 66 -19.25 -9.30 1.05
C LEU A 66 -19.84 -7.89 1.23
N ASP A 67 -18.98 -6.88 1.18
CA ASP A 67 -19.35 -5.48 1.35
C ASP A 67 -18.25 -4.55 0.81
N PRO A 68 -18.53 -3.24 0.61
CA PRO A 68 -17.57 -2.28 0.05
C PRO A 68 -16.32 -2.01 0.91
N HIS A 69 -16.35 -2.37 2.19
CA HIS A 69 -15.26 -2.19 3.16
C HIS A 69 -14.46 -3.47 3.41
N SER A 70 -14.88 -4.61 2.87
CA SER A 70 -14.10 -5.86 2.86
C SER A 70 -13.10 -5.85 1.71
N TYR A 71 -11.81 -5.69 2.02
CA TYR A 71 -10.74 -5.69 1.01
C TYR A 71 -9.48 -6.43 1.47
N PHE A 72 -8.76 -6.99 0.50
CA PHE A 72 -7.47 -7.64 0.73
C PHE A 72 -6.33 -6.63 0.56
N LEU A 73 -5.48 -6.53 1.58
CA LEU A 73 -4.26 -5.75 1.53
C LEU A 73 -3.06 -6.64 1.19
N ASP A 74 -2.39 -6.33 0.09
CA ASP A 74 -1.05 -6.86 -0.15
C ASP A 74 -0.07 -6.26 0.89
N PRO A 75 1.14 -6.82 1.07
CA PRO A 75 2.11 -6.32 2.05
C PRO A 75 2.42 -4.81 1.91
N ARG A 76 2.36 -4.25 0.70
CA ARG A 76 2.59 -2.83 0.45
C ARG A 76 1.39 -1.99 0.88
N GLY A 77 0.17 -2.46 0.57
CA GLY A 77 -1.07 -1.83 1.02
C GLY A 77 -1.16 -1.80 2.55
N PHE A 78 -0.81 -2.92 3.20
CA PHE A 78 -0.78 -3.01 4.66
C PHE A 78 0.26 -2.07 5.28
N SER A 79 1.47 -2.01 4.71
CA SER A 79 2.51 -1.08 5.16
C SER A 79 2.04 0.38 5.07
N ARG A 80 1.42 0.77 3.94
CA ARG A 80 0.91 2.14 3.76
C ARG A 80 -0.18 2.49 4.76
N LEU A 81 -1.17 1.61 4.95
CA LEU A 81 -2.23 1.82 5.92
C LEU A 81 -1.65 2.01 7.33
N THR A 82 -0.64 1.20 7.67
CA THR A 82 0.06 1.30 8.95
C THR A 82 0.82 2.63 9.08
N GLU A 83 1.50 3.09 8.02
CA GLU A 83 2.22 4.36 8.01
C GLU A 83 1.28 5.56 8.18
N GLU A 84 0.13 5.54 7.49
CA GLU A 84 -0.92 6.57 7.61
C GLU A 84 -1.50 6.61 9.02
N TYR A 85 -1.84 5.44 9.58
CA TYR A 85 -2.36 5.34 10.94
C TYR A 85 -1.36 5.81 11.99
N LYS A 86 -0.08 5.39 11.88
CA LYS A 86 0.98 5.79 12.81
C LYS A 86 1.45 7.24 12.63
N GLY A 87 1.05 7.92 11.56
CA GLY A 87 1.52 9.27 11.25
C GLY A 87 3.01 9.33 10.93
N LYS A 88 3.59 8.25 10.38
CA LYS A 88 5.02 8.19 10.05
C LYS A 88 5.35 7.09 9.05
N TYR A 89 6.44 7.29 8.31
CA TYR A 89 7.07 6.26 7.49
C TYR A 89 8.58 6.25 7.68
N TYR A 90 9.25 5.24 7.11
CA TYR A 90 10.71 5.15 7.15
C TYR A 90 11.30 5.39 5.76
N GLY A 91 12.24 6.34 5.68
CA GLY A 91 12.82 6.76 4.41
C GLY A 91 13.85 7.88 4.58
N LEU A 92 14.06 8.63 3.50
CA LEU A 92 15.13 9.63 3.42
C LEU A 92 14.67 11.04 3.75
N GLY A 93 13.36 11.31 3.64
CA GLY A 93 12.79 12.64 3.80
C GLY A 93 12.98 13.54 2.58
N ILE A 94 12.71 13.02 1.37
CA ILE A 94 12.86 13.76 0.11
C ILE A 94 11.52 13.77 -0.62
N MET A 95 11.11 14.94 -1.11
CA MET A 95 10.04 15.06 -2.08
C MET A 95 10.64 15.00 -3.48
N ILE A 96 10.14 14.09 -4.31
CA ILE A 96 10.64 13.84 -5.66
C ILE A 96 9.51 13.92 -6.68
N GLN A 97 9.86 14.29 -7.90
CA GLN A 97 8.96 14.32 -9.03
C GLN A 97 9.68 13.85 -10.29
N LYS A 98 8.96 13.13 -11.14
CA LYS A 98 9.43 12.79 -12.48
C LYS A 98 9.22 13.98 -13.42
N GLN A 99 10.29 14.45 -14.06
CA GLN A 99 10.25 15.46 -15.12
C GLN A 99 10.91 14.86 -16.37
N GLY A 100 10.09 14.46 -17.35
CA GLY A 100 10.56 13.63 -18.46
C GLY A 100 11.14 12.30 -17.95
N GLU A 101 12.40 12.02 -18.28
CA GLU A 101 13.11 10.84 -17.77
C GLU A 101 13.82 11.08 -16.42
N LYS A 102 13.94 12.34 -15.98
CA LYS A 102 14.72 12.71 -14.80
C LYS A 102 13.87 12.59 -13.54
N LEU A 103 14.41 11.95 -12.50
CA LEU A 103 13.81 11.95 -11.17
C LEU A 103 14.41 13.11 -10.37
N VAL A 104 13.66 14.21 -10.29
CA VAL A 104 14.10 15.48 -9.72
C VAL A 104 13.68 15.58 -8.25
N VAL A 105 14.58 16.06 -7.41
CA VAL A 105 14.30 16.45 -6.04
C VAL A 105 13.59 17.80 -6.06
N ILE A 106 12.36 17.82 -5.56
CA ILE A 106 11.61 19.06 -5.36
C ILE A 106 12.12 19.77 -4.12
N THR A 107 12.17 19.06 -2.99
CA THR A 107 12.76 19.57 -1.76
C THR A 107 13.12 18.44 -0.81
N PRO A 108 14.27 18.49 -0.12
CA PRO A 108 14.45 17.72 1.09
C PRO A 108 13.53 18.27 2.19
N LEU A 109 13.12 17.41 3.12
CA LEU A 109 12.41 17.82 4.33
C LEU A 109 13.41 18.24 5.39
N GLU A 110 13.23 19.42 5.97
CA GLU A 110 14.14 19.95 6.99
C GLU A 110 14.33 18.98 8.16
N GLY A 111 15.57 18.87 8.65
CA GLY A 111 15.89 17.97 9.77
C GLY A 111 15.86 16.47 9.44
N THR A 112 15.64 16.07 8.19
CA THR A 112 15.70 14.66 7.76
C THR A 112 17.11 14.26 7.30
N PRO A 113 17.41 12.94 7.18
CA PRO A 113 18.72 12.48 6.73
C PRO A 113 19.18 13.10 5.42
N ALA A 114 18.29 13.20 4.43
CA ALA A 114 18.61 13.79 3.14
C ALA A 114 18.98 15.27 3.22
N TRP A 115 18.25 16.03 4.05
CA TRP A 115 18.54 17.43 4.29
C TRP A 115 19.91 17.62 4.95
N ARG A 116 20.23 16.79 5.97
CA ARG A 116 21.54 16.84 6.65
C ARG A 116 22.72 16.50 5.77
N LEU A 117 22.51 15.65 4.75
CA LEU A 117 23.54 15.28 3.77
C LEU A 117 23.66 16.29 2.62
N GLY A 118 22.94 17.41 2.68
CA GLY A 118 23.08 18.50 1.72
C GLY A 118 22.47 18.21 0.35
N ILE A 119 21.44 17.36 0.29
CA ILE A 119 20.59 17.24 -0.91
C ILE A 119 19.83 18.56 -1.11
N GLN A 120 19.71 19.00 -2.35
CA GLN A 120 19.18 20.31 -2.70
C GLN A 120 17.98 20.20 -3.66
N PRO A 121 17.05 21.16 -3.64
CA PRO A 121 16.08 21.33 -4.72
C PRO A 121 16.78 21.37 -6.09
N GLY A 122 16.24 20.67 -7.07
CA GLY A 122 16.79 20.57 -8.42
C GLY A 122 17.78 19.41 -8.64
N ASP A 123 18.25 18.75 -7.57
CA ASP A 123 19.08 17.55 -7.70
C ASP A 123 18.35 16.46 -8.51
N VAL A 124 19.08 15.76 -9.38
CA VAL A 124 18.55 14.61 -10.13
C VAL A 124 19.09 13.32 -9.54
N ILE A 125 18.21 12.47 -9.04
CA ILE A 125 18.57 11.12 -8.57
C ILE A 125 18.64 10.20 -9.80
N SER A 126 19.85 9.95 -10.29
CA SER A 126 20.09 9.14 -11.50
C SER A 126 20.04 7.64 -11.24
N HIS A 127 20.51 7.20 -10.08
CA HIS A 127 20.55 5.79 -9.70
C HIS A 127 20.13 5.62 -8.24
N ILE A 128 19.53 4.47 -7.93
CA ILE A 128 19.22 3.99 -6.58
C ILE A 128 19.82 2.60 -6.46
N ASN A 129 20.77 2.42 -5.54
CA ASN A 129 21.57 1.20 -5.36
C ASN A 129 22.20 0.72 -6.69
N GLY A 130 22.73 1.65 -7.49
CA GLY A 130 23.33 1.35 -8.79
C GLY A 130 22.34 1.08 -9.92
N GLU A 131 21.03 0.98 -9.66
CA GLU A 131 20.02 0.81 -10.70
C GLU A 131 19.51 2.17 -11.20
N SER A 132 19.43 2.33 -12.52
CA SER A 132 18.95 3.56 -13.15
C SER A 132 17.51 3.89 -12.77
N THR A 133 17.23 5.18 -12.49
CA THR A 133 15.89 5.68 -12.18
C THR A 133 15.10 6.09 -13.43
N LYS A 134 15.73 6.11 -14.61
CA LYS A 134 15.07 6.47 -15.88
C LYS A 134 13.79 5.68 -16.16
N PRO A 135 13.74 4.34 -16.04
CA PRO A 135 12.51 3.58 -16.32
C PRO A 135 11.46 3.70 -15.21
N LEU A 136 11.81 4.26 -14.05
CA LEU A 136 10.94 4.32 -12.89
C LEU A 136 10.02 5.54 -12.94
N SER A 137 8.76 5.32 -12.56
CA SER A 137 7.86 6.38 -12.12
C SER A 137 8.31 6.98 -10.77
N SER A 138 7.81 8.17 -10.42
CA SER A 138 8.05 8.77 -9.09
C SER A 138 7.63 7.82 -7.96
N TYR A 139 6.54 7.09 -8.18
CA TYR A 139 6.00 6.15 -7.20
C TYR A 139 6.92 4.94 -7.00
N GLU A 140 7.42 4.33 -8.07
CA GLU A 140 8.35 3.19 -7.97
C GLU A 140 9.67 3.61 -7.33
N ALA A 141 10.20 4.79 -7.70
CA ALA A 141 11.38 5.33 -7.06
C ALA A 141 11.18 5.56 -5.56
N MET A 142 10.06 6.17 -5.16
CA MET A 142 9.69 6.35 -3.76
C MET A 142 9.69 5.01 -3.00
N GLN A 143 9.15 3.95 -3.60
CA GLN A 143 9.12 2.62 -2.97
C GLN A 143 10.52 2.04 -2.73
N ARG A 144 11.50 2.35 -3.59
CA ARG A 144 12.90 1.93 -3.44
C ARG A 144 13.65 2.76 -2.39
N LEU A 145 13.33 4.05 -2.28
CA LEU A 145 13.93 4.94 -1.29
C LEU A 145 13.39 4.67 0.13
N ARG A 146 12.15 4.20 0.25
CA ARG A 146 11.58 3.70 1.51
C ARG A 146 12.14 2.33 1.88
N GLY A 147 11.98 1.96 3.15
CA GLY A 147 12.50 0.71 3.69
C GLY A 147 12.57 0.74 5.21
N LYS A 148 13.00 -0.36 5.82
CA LYS A 148 13.07 -0.47 7.29
C LYS A 148 14.00 0.60 7.89
N LYS A 149 13.65 1.12 9.07
CA LYS A 149 14.49 2.03 9.86
C LYS A 149 15.91 1.44 10.04
N GLY A 150 16.93 2.27 9.92
CA GLY A 150 18.32 1.88 10.11
C GLY A 150 18.97 1.15 8.93
N THR A 151 18.20 0.83 7.88
CA THR A 151 18.79 0.32 6.63
C THR A 151 19.26 1.47 5.76
N SER A 152 20.35 1.26 5.04
CA SER A 152 20.90 2.28 4.14
C SER A 152 20.45 2.09 2.70
N VAL A 153 20.51 3.17 1.92
CA VAL A 153 20.34 3.18 0.46
C VAL A 153 21.33 4.15 -0.12
N THR A 154 21.95 3.76 -1.23
CA THR A 154 22.88 4.62 -1.96
C THR A 154 22.14 5.23 -3.13
N ILE A 155 22.23 6.55 -3.28
CA ILE A 155 21.68 7.27 -4.42
C ILE A 155 22.78 8.03 -5.14
N THR A 156 22.74 8.05 -6.46
CA THR A 156 23.67 8.82 -7.29
C THR A 156 23.00 10.12 -7.71
N ILE A 157 23.52 11.25 -7.25
CA ILE A 157 23.02 12.59 -7.53
C ILE A 157 23.76 13.21 -8.71
N VAL A 158 23.01 13.81 -9.62
CA VAL A 158 23.50 14.73 -10.65
C VAL A 158 22.99 16.12 -10.29
N ARG A 159 23.92 17.04 -10.02
CA ARG A 159 23.61 18.41 -9.61
C ARG A 159 24.12 19.39 -10.66
N GLU A 160 23.29 20.35 -11.02
CA GLU A 160 23.68 21.42 -11.94
C GLU A 160 24.83 22.25 -11.34
N GLY A 161 25.85 22.53 -12.15
CA GLY A 161 27.07 23.22 -11.72
C GLY A 161 28.17 22.31 -11.14
N LEU A 162 27.94 21.00 -11.02
CA LEU A 162 28.99 20.02 -10.72
C LEU A 162 29.31 19.16 -11.94
N ASP A 163 30.59 19.00 -12.23
CA ASP A 163 31.06 18.29 -13.44
C ASP A 163 30.82 16.77 -13.39
N LYS A 164 30.67 16.20 -12.19
CA LYS A 164 30.54 14.76 -11.99
C LYS A 164 29.39 14.41 -11.05
N PRO A 165 28.62 13.35 -11.34
CA PRO A 165 27.72 12.76 -10.37
C PRO A 165 28.47 12.28 -9.13
N PHE A 166 27.78 12.24 -8.00
CA PHE A 166 28.33 11.75 -6.74
C PHE A 166 27.32 10.86 -5.99
N ASP A 167 27.84 9.92 -5.22
CA ASP A 167 27.04 8.97 -4.46
C ASP A 167 26.84 9.44 -3.02
N LEU A 168 25.62 9.26 -2.52
CA LEU A 168 25.27 9.45 -1.12
C LEU A 168 24.66 8.18 -0.57
N THR A 169 25.27 7.61 0.46
CA THR A 169 24.67 6.52 1.24
C THR A 169 23.94 7.11 2.43
N ILE A 170 22.63 6.88 2.48
CA ILE A 170 21.73 7.53 3.43
C ILE A 170 21.03 6.45 4.25
N GLU A 171 21.13 6.57 5.57
CA GLU A 171 20.39 5.72 6.50
C GLU A 171 18.92 6.16 6.54
N ARG A 172 18.00 5.19 6.42
CA ARG A 172 16.56 5.44 6.50
C ARG A 172 16.17 5.74 7.94
N ALA A 173 15.58 6.92 8.14
CA ALA A 173 15.08 7.36 9.42
C ALA A 173 13.55 7.43 9.44
N GLU A 174 13.01 7.65 10.63
CA GLU A 174 11.60 7.97 10.81
C GLU A 174 11.30 9.36 10.23
N ILE A 175 10.33 9.42 9.33
CA ILE A 175 9.86 10.65 8.71
C ILE A 175 8.41 10.89 9.15
N PRO A 176 8.11 12.03 9.80
CA PRO A 176 6.77 12.31 10.28
C PRO A 176 5.81 12.61 9.12
N LEU A 177 4.59 12.11 9.24
CA LEU A 177 3.45 12.47 8.41
C LEU A 177 2.50 13.32 9.26
N ASN A 178 2.79 14.61 9.35
CA ASN A 178 2.00 15.52 10.17
C ASN A 178 0.55 15.57 9.69
N SER A 179 -0.36 15.28 10.61
CA SER A 179 -1.81 15.43 10.47
C SER A 179 -2.27 16.87 10.55
N VAL A 180 -1.53 17.70 11.30
CA VAL A 180 -1.79 19.14 11.42
C VAL A 180 -0.85 19.90 10.49
N ARG A 181 -1.28 20.11 9.23
CA ARG A 181 -0.42 20.76 8.23
C ARG A 181 -0.30 22.27 8.43
N TYR A 182 -1.39 22.93 8.81
CA TYR A 182 -1.43 24.38 8.94
C TYR A 182 -2.01 24.76 10.30
N ALA A 183 -1.32 25.68 10.98
CA ALA A 183 -1.77 26.26 12.22
C ALA A 183 -1.27 27.71 12.32
N PHE A 184 -2.18 28.68 12.24
CA PHE A 184 -1.84 30.12 12.26
C PHE A 184 -3.02 30.98 12.75
N MET A 185 -2.76 32.26 13.02
CA MET A 185 -3.80 33.24 13.37
C MET A 185 -4.39 33.83 12.08
N LEU A 186 -5.71 33.75 11.89
CA LEU A 186 -6.44 34.41 10.81
C LEU A 186 -6.69 35.90 11.09
N SER A 187 -6.91 36.22 12.37
CA SER A 187 -7.06 37.57 12.91
C SER A 187 -6.35 37.64 14.26
N PRO A 188 -6.26 38.82 14.91
CA PRO A 188 -5.67 38.92 16.25
C PRO A 188 -6.30 38.00 17.31
N ASP A 189 -7.57 37.58 17.14
CA ASP A 189 -8.31 36.76 18.10
C ASP A 189 -8.78 35.39 17.54
N VAL A 190 -8.70 35.15 16.23
CA VAL A 190 -9.15 33.92 15.56
C VAL A 190 -7.96 33.11 15.05
N GLY A 191 -7.85 31.85 15.47
CA GLY A 191 -6.90 30.88 14.95
C GLY A 191 -7.51 29.98 13.90
N TYR A 192 -6.65 29.27 13.18
CA TYR A 192 -7.04 28.25 12.23
C TYR A 192 -6.11 27.07 12.38
N ILE A 193 -6.67 25.87 12.45
CA ILE A 193 -5.94 24.60 12.44
C ILE A 193 -6.55 23.69 11.38
N PHE A 194 -5.74 23.31 10.39
CA PHE A 194 -6.13 22.36 9.36
C PHE A 194 -5.62 20.97 9.68
N ILE A 195 -6.56 20.06 9.98
CA ILE A 195 -6.31 18.63 10.15
C ILE A 195 -6.67 17.93 8.84
N ASN A 196 -5.70 17.32 8.17
CA ASN A 196 -5.93 16.64 6.88
C ASN A 196 -6.22 15.14 7.02
N ASN A 197 -5.81 14.52 8.13
CA ASN A 197 -6.11 13.13 8.47
C ASN A 197 -6.06 12.95 9.99
N PHE A 198 -6.52 11.80 10.47
CA PHE A 198 -6.41 11.41 11.87
C PHE A 198 -5.48 10.20 11.99
N ALA A 199 -4.35 10.42 12.64
CA ALA A 199 -3.30 9.46 12.94
C ALA A 199 -3.06 9.43 14.47
N GLU A 200 -2.28 8.46 14.94
CA GLU A 200 -1.88 8.35 16.34
C GLU A 200 -1.25 9.64 16.89
N THR A 201 -0.55 10.40 16.04
CA THR A 201 0.15 11.64 16.44
C THR A 201 -0.73 12.89 16.46
N THR A 202 -1.95 12.83 15.89
CA THR A 202 -2.78 14.03 15.65
C THR A 202 -3.12 14.79 16.93
N THR A 203 -3.48 14.09 18.02
CA THR A 203 -3.83 14.75 19.29
C THR A 203 -2.67 15.58 19.83
N ARG A 204 -1.46 15.01 19.83
CA ARG A 204 -0.25 15.71 20.29
C ARG A 204 0.04 16.92 19.39
N GLU A 205 0.01 16.74 18.07
CA GLU A 205 0.24 17.83 17.12
C GLU A 205 -0.78 18.96 17.31
N PHE A 206 -2.06 18.62 17.48
CA PHE A 206 -3.13 19.58 17.73
C PHE A 206 -2.90 20.36 19.02
N GLU A 207 -2.59 19.69 20.13
CA GLU A 207 -2.30 20.34 21.41
C GLU A 207 -1.09 21.28 21.34
N GLU A 208 -0.02 20.86 20.67
CA GLU A 208 1.17 21.70 20.46
C GLU A 208 0.83 22.96 19.67
N LYS A 209 0.06 22.83 18.58
CA LYS A 209 -0.38 23.97 17.77
C LYS A 209 -1.37 24.86 18.50
N MET A 210 -2.31 24.28 19.27
CA MET A 210 -3.22 25.03 20.12
C MET A 210 -2.45 25.86 21.15
N LYS A 211 -1.51 25.26 21.88
CA LYS A 211 -0.65 25.98 22.84
C LYS A 211 0.12 27.12 22.17
N MET A 212 0.65 26.89 20.97
CA MET A 212 1.33 27.92 20.19
C MET A 212 0.38 29.08 19.81
N LEU A 213 -0.84 28.81 19.37
CA LEU A 213 -1.82 29.83 18.99
C LEU A 213 -2.37 30.59 20.21
N THR A 214 -2.63 29.92 21.34
CA THR A 214 -3.01 30.57 22.60
C THR A 214 -1.96 31.59 23.04
N LYS A 215 -0.67 31.25 22.95
CA LYS A 215 0.42 32.20 23.21
C LYS A 215 0.43 33.42 22.27
N LYS A 216 -0.20 33.31 21.10
CA LYS A 216 -0.35 34.39 20.11
C LYS A 216 -1.65 35.18 20.23
N GLY A 217 -2.49 34.91 21.23
CA GLY A 217 -3.72 35.66 21.49
C GLY A 217 -5.02 34.97 21.05
N LEU A 218 -4.99 33.68 20.73
CA LEU A 218 -6.18 32.90 20.36
C LEU A 218 -7.32 33.06 21.37
N ARG A 219 -8.51 33.45 20.88
CA ARG A 219 -9.77 33.44 21.63
C ARG A 219 -10.86 32.58 20.97
N LYS A 220 -10.76 32.39 19.64
CA LYS A 220 -11.70 31.61 18.81
C LYS A 220 -10.89 30.74 17.84
N LEU A 221 -11.34 29.51 17.56
CA LEU A 221 -10.68 28.55 16.68
C LEU A 221 -11.59 28.17 15.51
#